data_AF-A0A5B9F7T7-F1
#
_entry.id   AF-A0A5B9F7T7-F1
#
_cell.length_a   1.000
_cell.length_b   1.000
_cell.length_c   1.000
_cell.angle_alpha   90.00
_cell.angle_beta   90.00
_cell.angle_gamma   90.00
#
_symmetry.space_group_name_H-M   'P 1'
#
loop_
_entity.id
_entity.type
_entity.pdbx_description
1 polymer ?
#
loop_
_entity_poly.entity_id
_entity_poly.type
_entity_poly.pdbx_seq_one_letter_code
_entity_poly.pdbx_strand_id
1 'polypeptide(L)'
;MKYFALLTPSPGKTADDFLPLRLLEERRVWQLYCADVIREMHFQPEPLRVALQFECDRADTVHLHLATLPMVAEGLFEVDLMQMGPWLPFAALFSPESSGVQV
;
A
#
# COMPACT_ATOMS: atom_id res chain seq x y z
N MET A 1 13.17 -1.78 1.52
CA MET A 1 12.32 -2.88 1.01
C MET A 1 10.97 -2.30 0.63
N LYS A 2 10.20 -2.98 -0.23
CA LYS A 2 8.86 -2.54 -0.63
C LYS A 2 7.80 -3.36 0.10
N TYR A 3 6.73 -2.69 0.52
CA TYR A 3 5.58 -3.32 1.16
C TYR A 3 4.30 -2.77 0.56
N PHE A 4 3.31 -3.63 0.35
CA PHE A 4 1.98 -3.22 -0.10
C PHE A 4 1.02 -3.41 1.06
N ALA A 5 0.34 -2.34 1.45
CA ALA A 5 -0.75 -2.38 2.41
C ALA A 5 -2.07 -2.24 1.68
N LEU A 6 -2.98 -3.19 1.87
CA LEU A 6 -4.35 -3.13 1.41
C LEU A 6 -5.25 -2.77 2.60
N LEU A 7 -5.90 -1.62 2.52
CA LEU A 7 -6.86 -1.14 3.50
C LEU A 7 -8.28 -1.44 2.99
N THR A 8 -9.00 -2.28 3.73
CA THR A 8 -10.40 -2.64 3.42
C THR A 8 -11.30 -2.09 4.52
N PRO A 9 -12.37 -1.33 4.21
CA PRO A 9 -13.30 -0.84 5.22
C PRO A 9 -13.75 -1.97 6.14
N SER A 10 -13.62 -1.78 7.46
CA SER A 10 -14.03 -2.80 8.41
C SER A 10 -15.53 -3.07 8.31
N PRO A 11 -16.00 -4.29 8.61
CA PRO A 11 -17.42 -4.65 8.50
C PRO A 11 -18.33 -3.68 9.26
N GLY A 12 -19.40 -3.24 8.60
CA GLY A 12 -20.40 -2.33 9.19
C GLY A 12 -20.02 -0.85 9.22
N LYS A 13 -18.83 -0.47 8.72
CA LYS A 13 -18.46 0.94 8.55
C LYS A 13 -19.18 1.55 7.36
N THR A 14 -19.56 2.81 7.52
CA THR A 14 -20.29 3.63 6.53
C THR A 14 -19.46 4.85 6.15
N ALA A 15 -19.80 5.52 5.05
CA ALA A 15 -19.10 6.73 4.62
C ALA A 15 -19.05 7.83 5.71
N ASP A 16 -20.08 7.91 6.57
CA ASP A 16 -20.18 8.88 7.66
C ASP A 16 -19.15 8.64 8.76
N ASP A 17 -18.66 7.41 8.93
CA ASP A 17 -17.57 7.09 9.87
C ASP A 17 -16.22 7.65 9.39
N PHE A 18 -16.00 7.72 8.07
CA PHE A 18 -14.75 8.19 7.47
C PHE A 18 -14.70 9.72 7.32
N LEU A 19 -15.84 10.36 7.04
CA LEU A 19 -15.90 11.78 6.70
C LEU A 19 -15.22 12.71 7.71
N PRO A 20 -15.35 12.52 9.04
CA PRO A 20 -14.69 13.38 10.05
C PRO A 20 -13.17 13.32 10.00
N LEU A 21 -12.59 12.18 9.60
CA LEU A 21 -11.15 11.94 9.61
C LEU A 21 -10.49 12.24 8.27
N ARG A 22 -11.26 12.39 7.19
CA ARG A 22 -10.76 12.49 5.81
C ARG A 22 -9.62 13.49 5.65
N LEU A 23 -9.76 14.73 6.11
CA LEU A 23 -8.68 15.73 5.93
C LEU A 23 -7.45 15.46 6.79
N LEU A 24 -7.61 14.79 7.93
CA LEU A 24 -6.48 14.37 8.77
C LEU A 24 -5.75 13.18 8.13
N GLU A 25 -6.51 12.25 7.56
CA GLU A 25 -6.00 11.11 6.80
C GLU A 25 -5.15 11.60 5.61
N GLU A 26 -5.73 12.41 4.73
CA GLU A 26 -5.04 12.92 3.54
C GLU A 26 -3.77 13.71 3.92
N ARG A 27 -3.83 14.50 4.99
CA ARG A 27 -2.66 15.23 5.50
C ARG A 27 -1.56 14.28 5.93
N ARG A 28 -1.90 13.19 6.63
CA ARG A 28 -0.91 12.23 7.12
C ARG A 28 -0.32 11.41 5.98
N VAL A 29 -1.15 10.93 5.04
CA VAL A 29 -0.68 10.25 3.82
C VAL A 29 0.26 11.16 3.04
N TRP A 30 -0.10 12.44 2.86
CA TRP A 30 0.76 13.43 2.21
C TRP A 30 2.12 13.60 2.89
N GLN A 31 2.16 13.70 4.23
CA GLN A 31 3.41 13.80 4.99
C GLN A 31 4.30 12.56 4.77
N LEU A 32 3.71 11.36 4.77
CA LEU A 32 4.45 10.13 4.53
C LEU A 32 4.96 10.03 3.08
N TYR A 33 4.18 10.52 2.12
CA TYR A 33 4.60 10.63 0.73
C TYR A 33 5.80 11.60 0.57
N CYS A 34 5.73 12.80 1.16
CA CYS A 34 6.84 13.76 1.15
C CYS A 34 8.12 13.25 1.82
N ALA A 35 8.00 12.30 2.75
CA ALA A 35 9.12 11.67 3.45
C ALA A 35 9.66 10.43 2.72
N ASP A 36 9.22 10.18 1.48
CA ASP A 36 9.54 8.99 0.68
C ASP A 36 9.14 7.65 1.33
N VAL A 37 8.28 7.68 2.36
CA VAL A 37 7.78 6.49 3.06
C VAL A 37 6.67 5.81 2.26
N ILE A 38 5.70 6.58 1.74
CA ILE A 38 4.68 6.09 0.80
C ILE A 38 5.09 6.52 -0.61
N ARG A 39 5.02 5.60 -1.56
CA ARG A 39 5.46 5.83 -2.96
C ARG A 39 4.34 5.77 -3.97
N GLU A 40 3.30 4.99 -3.69
CA GLU A 40 2.12 4.89 -4.53
C GLU A 40 0.86 4.78 -3.67
N MET A 41 -0.23 5.39 -4.13
CA MET A 41 -1.55 5.34 -3.50
C MET A 41 -2.61 5.12 -4.58
N HIS A 42 -3.46 4.11 -4.42
CA HIS A 42 -4.50 3.78 -5.39
C HIS A 42 -5.81 3.42 -4.68
N PHE A 43 -6.94 3.77 -5.30
CA PHE A 43 -8.26 3.37 -4.83
C PHE A 43 -8.87 2.34 -5.79
N GLN A 44 -9.34 1.23 -5.23
CA GLN A 44 -10.35 0.42 -5.90
C GLN A 44 -11.72 1.04 -5.55
N PRO A 45 -12.51 1.50 -6.54
CA PRO A 45 -13.77 2.20 -6.26
C PRO A 45 -14.89 1.26 -5.79
N GLU A 46 -14.93 0.01 -6.26
CA GLU A 46 -15.97 -0.97 -5.89
C GLU A 46 -15.40 -2.40 -5.87
N PRO A 47 -15.48 -3.12 -4.73
CA PRO A 47 -15.63 -2.57 -3.38
C PRO A 47 -14.52 -1.56 -3.05
N LEU A 48 -14.85 -0.57 -2.22
CA LEU A 48 -13.89 0.44 -1.77
C LEU A 48 -12.70 -0.24 -1.08
N ARG A 49 -11.51 -0.12 -1.66
CA ARG A 49 -10.24 -0.50 -1.04
C ARG A 49 -9.16 0.50 -1.37
N VAL A 50 -8.17 0.63 -0.48
CA VAL A 50 -7.01 1.50 -0.69
C VAL A 50 -5.75 0.65 -0.73
N ALA A 51 -4.95 0.80 -1.76
CA ALA A 51 -3.62 0.20 -1.85
C ALA A 51 -2.56 1.28 -1.64
N LEU A 52 -1.65 1.05 -0.69
CA LEU A 52 -0.52 1.91 -0.40
C LEU A 52 0.78 1.13 -0.56
N GLN A 53 1.71 1.62 -1.39
CA GLN A 53 3.06 1.10 -1.46
C GLN A 53 3.96 1.87 -0.49
N PHE A 54 4.54 1.16 0.48
CA PHE A 54 5.53 1.67 1.42
C PHE A 54 6.96 1.28 1.01
N GLU A 55 7.90 2.18 1.25
CA GLU A 55 9.34 1.90 1.23
C GLU A 55 9.91 2.03 2.65
N CYS A 56 10.21 0.89 3.27
CA CYS A 56 10.70 0.79 4.64
C CYS A 56 11.75 -0.32 4.78
N ASP A 57 12.50 -0.32 5.87
CA ASP A 57 13.54 -1.30 6.15
C ASP A 57 12.99 -2.65 6.65
N ARG A 58 11.88 -2.62 7.41
CA ARG A 58 11.19 -3.80 7.96
C ARG A 58 9.68 -3.59 8.07
N ALA A 59 8.92 -4.67 8.18
CA ALA A 59 7.45 -4.66 8.29
C ALA A 59 6.96 -3.88 9.52
N ASP A 60 7.64 -4.00 10.65
CA ASP A 60 7.29 -3.28 11.89
C ASP A 60 7.24 -1.76 11.69
N THR A 61 8.18 -1.22 10.90
CA THR A 61 8.21 0.21 10.56
C THR A 61 6.96 0.63 9.77
N VAL A 62 6.49 -0.24 8.87
CA VAL A 62 5.25 0.00 8.11
C VAL A 62 4.03 -0.02 9.02
N HIS A 63 3.95 -0.98 9.95
CA HIS A 63 2.87 -1.01 10.94
C HIS A 63 2.86 0.24 11.83
N LEU A 64 4.02 0.75 12.24
CA LEU A 64 4.12 2.02 12.97
C LEU A 64 3.59 3.19 12.14
N HIS A 65 3.93 3.28 10.85
CA HIS A 65 3.39 4.32 9.98
C HIS A 65 1.87 4.18 9.76
N LEU A 66 1.38 2.97 9.52
CA LEU A 66 -0.05 2.68 9.38
C LEU A 66 -0.83 3.06 10.64
N ALA A 67 -0.30 2.78 11.83
CA ALA A 67 -0.93 3.16 13.09
C ALA A 67 -0.99 4.69 13.30
N THR A 68 -0.25 5.48 12.52
CA THR A 68 -0.37 6.95 12.54
C THR A 68 -1.44 7.49 11.60
N LEU A 69 -2.01 6.66 10.72
CA LEU A 69 -3.12 7.05 9.86
C LEU A 69 -4.40 7.12 10.72
N PRO A 70 -5.07 8.28 10.82
CA PRO A 70 -6.27 8.45 11.65
C PRO A 70 -7.34 7.38 11.45
N MET A 71 -7.65 7.00 10.20
CA MET A 71 -8.70 6.02 9.91
C MET A 71 -8.29 4.59 10.31
N VAL A 72 -6.99 4.27 10.23
CA VAL A 72 -6.47 2.98 10.71
C VAL A 72 -6.46 2.95 12.24
N ALA A 73 -6.03 4.04 12.89
CA ALA A 73 -6.01 4.16 14.34
C ALA A 73 -7.41 4.03 14.97
N GLU A 74 -8.44 4.56 14.30
CA GLU A 74 -9.85 4.46 14.71
C GLU A 74 -10.53 3.13 14.29
N GLY A 75 -9.78 2.18 13.73
CA GLY A 75 -10.30 0.87 13.34
C GLY A 75 -11.36 0.93 12.24
N LEU A 76 -11.23 1.88 11.31
CA LEU A 76 -12.11 1.97 10.14
C LEU A 76 -11.66 1.07 8.99
N PHE A 77 -10.40 0.63 9.01
CA PHE A 77 -9.83 -0.28 8.02
C PHE A 77 -9.26 -1.54 8.67
N GLU A 78 -9.53 -2.68 8.04
CA GLU A 78 -8.70 -3.87 8.14
C GLU A 78 -7.48 -3.71 7.24
N VAL A 79 -6.31 -4.15 7.74
CA VAL A 79 -5.02 -4.00 7.07
C VAL A 79 -4.45 -5.36 6.71
N ASP A 80 -4.20 -5.59 5.43
CA ASP A 80 -3.36 -6.68 4.95
C ASP A 80 -2.02 -6.12 4.45
N LEU A 81 -0.90 -6.65 4.96
CA LEU A 81 0.44 -6.16 4.65
C LEU A 81 1.27 -7.25 4.00
N MET A 82 1.76 -6.98 2.79
CA MET A 82 2.57 -7.90 2.00
C MET A 82 3.97 -7.33 1.75
N GLN A 83 5.02 -8.11 2.03
CA GLN A 83 6.38 -7.78 1.61
C GLN A 83 6.58 -8.12 0.14
N MET A 84 7.14 -7.18 -0.62
CA MET A 84 7.37 -7.32 -2.05
C MET A 84 8.86 -7.53 -2.36
N GLY A 85 9.16 -8.61 -3.08
CA GLY A 85 10.46 -8.85 -3.67
C GLY A 85 10.60 -8.24 -5.07
N PRO A 86 11.83 -8.09 -5.59
CA PRO A 86 12.04 -7.69 -6.97
C PRO A 86 11.50 -8.74 -7.94
N TRP A 87 10.96 -8.30 -9.07
CA TRP A 87 10.50 -9.18 -10.14
C TRP A 87 11.67 -9.65 -11.01
N LEU A 88 12.36 -10.70 -10.55
CA LEU A 88 13.52 -11.29 -11.23
C LEU A 88 13.25 -12.16 -12.47
N PRO A 89 12.08 -12.80 -12.68
CA PRO A 89 11.88 -13.73 -13.79
C PRO A 89 12.18 -13.17 -15.19
N PHE A 90 12.10 -11.84 -15.41
CA PHE A 90 12.44 -11.24 -16.69
C PHE A 90 13.92 -11.41 -17.09
N ALA A 91 14.82 -11.69 -16.15
CA ALA A 91 16.22 -11.98 -16.47
C ALA A 91 16.38 -13.18 -17.44
N ALA A 92 15.45 -14.14 -17.40
CA ALA A 92 15.47 -15.30 -18.29
C ALA A 92 15.32 -14.93 -19.77
N LEU A 93 14.63 -13.82 -20.08
CA LEU A 93 14.44 -13.37 -21.47
C LEU A 93 15.74 -12.93 -22.15
N PHE A 94 16.76 -12.58 -21.36
CA PHE A 94 18.04 -12.05 -21.83
C PHE A 94 19.19 -13.07 -21.68
N SER A 95 18.87 -14.32 -21.36
CA SER A 95 19.86 -15.39 -21.25
C SER A 95 20.31 -15.84 -22.65
N PRO A 96 21.56 -16.26 -22.86
CA PRO A 96 22.03 -16.70 -24.18
C PRO A 96 21.19 -17.82 -24.81
N GLU A 97 20.50 -18.61 -23.98
CA GLU A 97 19.63 -19.72 -24.39
C GLU A 97 18.27 -19.27 -24.96
N SER A 98 17.82 -18.03 -24.72
CA SER A 98 16.54 -17.51 -25.23
C SER A 98 16.62 -16.94 -26.65
N SER A 99 17.81 -16.81 -27.25
CA SER A 99 17.99 -16.29 -28.61
C SER A 99 17.54 -17.23 -29.75
N GLY A 100 16.95 -18.39 -29.44
CA GLY A 100 16.50 -19.40 -30.41
C GLY A 100 15.04 -19.31 -30.84
N VAL A 101 14.20 -18.48 -30.20
CA VAL A 101 12.78 -18.35 -30.57
C VAL A 101 12.58 -17.06 -31.35
N GLN A 102 12.52 -17.18 -32.68
CA GLN A 102 12.01 -16.11 -33.53
C GLN A 102 10.49 -16.00 -33.34
N VAL A 103 10.03 -14.81 -32.96
CA VAL A 103 8.62 -14.40 -33.09
C VAL A 103 8.36 -13.99 -34.53
#